data_AF-A0A536EIT5-F1
#
_entry.id   AF-A0A536EIT5-F1
#
_cell.length_a   1.000
_cell.length_b   1.000
_cell.length_c   1.000
_cell.angle_alpha   90.00
_cell.angle_beta   90.00
_cell.angle_gamma   90.00
#
_symmetry.space_group_name_H-M   'P 1'
#
loop_
_entity.id
_entity.type
_entity.pdbx_description
1 polymer ?
#
loop_
_entity_poly.entity_id
_entity_poly.type
_entity_poly.pdbx_seq_one_letter_code
_entity_poly.pdbx_strand_id
1 'polypeptide(L)' 'MCALIGFLVLTAILFGVGFALHVLWWIALIALAFWLLGLLFRPGGGRWYYW' A
#
# COMPACT_ATOMS: atom_id res chain seq x y z
N MET A 1 -23.80 -19.24 -24.85
CA MET A 1 -23.89 -18.15 -23.85
C MET A 1 -22.80 -18.21 -22.78
N CYS A 2 -22.45 -19.40 -22.26
CA CYS A 2 -21.52 -19.55 -21.13
C CYS A 2 -20.10 -19.00 -21.38
N ALA A 3 -19.58 -19.10 -22.61
CA ALA A 3 -18.25 -18.60 -22.96
C ALA A 3 -18.12 -17.07 -22.83
N LEU A 4 -19.16 -16.33 -23.21
CA LEU A 4 -19.18 -14.86 -23.13
C LEU A 4 -19.20 -14.38 -21.68
N ILE A 5 -20.01 -15.04 -20.84
CA ILE A 5 -20.08 -14.74 -19.41
C ILE A 5 -18.72 -15.01 -18.74
N GLY A 6 -18.08 -16.13 -19.06
CA GLY A 6 -16.73 -16.43 -18.56
C GLY A 6 -15.71 -15.37 -18.95
N PHE A 7 -15.73 -14.90 -20.19
CA PHE A 7 -14.85 -13.83 -20.68
C PHE A 7 -15.07 -12.49 -19.94
N LEU A 8 -16.34 -12.11 -19.71
CA LEU A 8 -16.69 -10.90 -18.97
C LEU A 8 -16.16 -10.94 -17.53
N VAL A 9 -16.34 -12.07 -16.85
CA VAL A 9 -15.82 -12.27 -15.49
C VAL A 9 -14.30 -12.19 -15.48
N LEU A 10 -13.63 -12.87 -16.42
CA LEU A 10 -12.17 -12.85 -16.51
C LEU A 10 -11.65 -11.43 -16.75
N THR A 11 -12.30 -10.68 -17.64
CA THR A 11 -11.95 -9.29 -17.94
C THR A 11 -12.13 -8.40 -16.71
N ALA A 12 -13.24 -8.54 -15.98
CA ALA A 12 -13.49 -7.80 -14.75
C ALA A 12 -12.43 -8.10 -13.67
N ILE A 13 -12.03 -9.37 -13.53
CA ILE A 13 -10.98 -9.77 -12.59
C ILE A 13 -9.61 -9.21 -13.02
N LEU A 14 -9.22 -9.36 -14.29
CA LEU A 14 -7.93 -8.86 -14.77
C LEU A 14 -7.80 -7.34 -14.61
N PHE A 15 -8.86 -6.59 -14.93
CA PHE A 15 -8.90 -5.15 -14.70
C PHE A 15 -8.87 -4.80 -13.19
N GLY A 16 -9.64 -5.51 -12.38
CA GLY A 16 -9.71 -5.27 -10.93
C GLY A 16 -8.39 -5.58 -10.22
N VAL A 17 -7.71 -6.66 -10.57
CA VAL A 17 -6.44 -7.08 -9.97
C VAL A 17 -5.34 -6.06 -10.26
N GLY A 18 -5.23 -5.60 -11.51
CA GLY A 18 -4.25 -4.58 -11.88
C GLY A 18 -4.44 -3.27 -11.09
N PHE A 19 -5.69 -2.83 -10.93
CA PHE A 19 -6.03 -1.65 -10.14
C PHE A 19 -5.74 -1.85 -8.65
N ALA A 20 -6.15 -2.98 -8.07
CA ALA A 20 -5.93 -3.27 -6.65
C ALA A 20 -4.43 -3.32 -6.30
N LEU A 21 -3.61 -3.94 -7.15
CA LEU A 21 -2.16 -3.96 -6.99
C LEU A 21 -1.57 -2.56 -7.06
N HIS A 22 -2.03 -1.71 -7.99
CA HIS A 22 -1.56 -0.34 -8.11
C HIS A 22 -1.86 0.47 -6.84
N VAL A 23 -3.09 0.40 -6.33
CA VAL A 23 -3.50 1.05 -5.08
C VAL A 23 -2.68 0.54 -3.89
N LEU A 24 -2.51 -0.78 -3.78
CA LEU A 24 -1.71 -1.40 -2.73
C LEU A 24 -0.26 -0.92 -2.77
N TRP A 25 0.31 -0.76 -3.96
CA TRP A 25 1.68 -0.27 -4.15
C TRP A 25 1.83 1.18 -3.68
N TRP A 26 0.86 2.04 -4.00
CA TRP A 26 0.82 3.42 -3.48
C TRP A 26 0.70 3.45 -1.95
N ILE A 27 -0.16 2.61 -1.36
CA ILE A 27 -0.29 2.51 0.11
C ILE A 27 1.05 2.09 0.73
N ALA A 28 1.71 1.08 0.16
CA ALA A 28 3.01 0.60 0.63
C ALA A 28 4.08 1.70 0.53
N LEU A 29 4.12 2.45 -0.58
CA LEU A 29 5.02 3.59 -0.75
C LEU A 29 4.78 4.68 0.29
N ILE A 30 3.52 5.06 0.51
CA ILE A 30 3.15 6.08 1.50
C ILE A 30 3.56 5.61 2.89
N ALA A 31 3.23 4.38 3.28
CA ALA A 31 3.62 3.80 4.56
C ALA A 31 5.15 3.78 4.74
N LEU A 32 5.88 3.40 3.70
CA LEU A 32 7.35 3.42 3.69
C LEU A 32 7.89 4.84 3.87
N ALA A 33 7.30 5.83 3.18
CA ALA A 33 7.66 7.23 3.33
C ALA A 33 7.40 7.72 4.76
N PHE A 34 6.24 7.41 5.35
CA PHE A 34 5.95 7.74 6.75
C PHE A 34 6.92 7.09 7.73
N TRP A 35 7.26 5.81 7.50
CA TRP A 35 8.25 5.11 8.32
C TRP A 35 9.63 5.77 8.23
N LEU A 36 10.06 6.13 7.02
CA LEU A 36 11.32 6.87 6.80
C LEU A 36 11.30 8.25 7.45
N LEU A 37 10.20 8.98 7.36
CA LEU A 37 10.05 10.26 8.06
C LEU A 37 10.16 10.06 9.58
N GLY A 38 9.50 9.06 10.17
CA GLY A 38 9.65 8.74 11.58
C GLY A 38 11.08 8.35 11.98
N LEU A 39 11.81 7.69 11.08
CA LEU A 39 13.22 7.35 11.26
C LEU A 39 14.13 8.59 11.21
N LEU A 40 13.88 9.49 10.25
CA LEU A 40 14.62 10.74 10.07
C LEU A 40 14.36 11.73 11.21
N PHE A 41 13.11 11.82 11.66
CA PHE A 41 12.71 12.65 12.80
C PHE A 41 12.89 11.94 14.14
N ARG A 42 13.55 10.77 14.19
CA ARG A 42 13.85 10.09 15.45
C ARG A 42 14.56 11.09 16.37
N PRO A 43 13.93 11.55 17.47
CA PRO A 43 14.55 12.53 18.33
C PRO A 43 15.74 11.85 18.99
N GLY A 44 16.94 12.20 18.54
CA GLY A 44 18.18 11.74 19.12
C GLY A 44 18.29 12.24 20.55
N GLY A 45 18.08 11.35 21.51
CA GLY A 45 18.59 11.50 22.87
C GLY A 45 17.99 12.63 23.70
N GLY A 46 16.72 12.51 24.09
CA GLY A 46 16.19 13.26 25.22
C GLY A 46 15.87 12.28 26.36
N ARG A 47 16.86 11.95 27.19
CA ARG A 47 16.62 11.17 28.41
C ARG A 47 15.56 11.88 29.24
N TRP A 48 14.38 11.29 29.32
CA TRP A 48 13.30 11.72 30.20
C TRP A 48 13.55 11.24 31.64
N TYR A 49 14.81 11.27 32.07
CA TYR A 49 15.25 10.96 33.42
C TYR A 49 15.98 12.18 33.95
N TYR A 50 15.20 13.10 34.50
CA TYR A 50 15.70 14.13 35.42
C TYR A 50 15.01 14.06 36.79
N TRP A 51 14.29 12.98 37.07
CA TRP A 51 13.73 12.65 38.38
C TRP A 51 13.74 11.14 38.57
#